data_AF-A0A2S0QAK6-F1
#
_entry.id   AF-A0A2S0QAK6-F1
#
_cell.length_a   1.000
_cell.length_b   1.000
_cell.length_c   1.000
_cell.angle_alpha   90.00
_cell.angle_beta   90.00
_cell.angle_gamma   90.00
#
_symmetry.space_group_name_H-M   'P 1'
#
loop_
_entity.id
_entity.type
_entity.pdbx_description
1 polymer ?
#
loop_
_entity_poly.entity_id
_entity_poly.type
_entity_poly.pdbx_seq_one_letter_code
_entity_poly.pdbx_strand_id
1 'polypeptide(L)'
;MLEGRKFPFIERSNTPDVSSTMPYLPLSLTYNHRSLEVMALLDTGASVNVLPYELVRTVVRNPPLSLSLWWVMVGYAALTHPTN
;
A
#
# COMPACT_ATOMS: atom_id res chain seq x y z
N MET A 1 -25.50 6.30 10.63
CA MET A 1 -24.34 6.48 9.73
C MET A 1 -23.10 6.47 10.59
N LEU A 2 -22.15 5.56 10.36
CA LEU A 2 -20.86 5.61 11.05
C LEU A 2 -20.07 6.78 10.47
N GLU A 3 -19.57 7.66 11.33
CA GLU A 3 -18.68 8.75 10.94
C GLU A 3 -17.45 8.16 10.24
N GLY A 4 -17.32 8.43 8.93
CA GLY A 4 -16.18 7.98 8.14
C GLY A 4 -14.90 8.66 8.61
N ARG A 5 -13.85 7.87 8.90
CA ARG A 5 -12.54 8.44 9.24
C ARG A 5 -11.94 9.16 8.03
N LYS A 6 -11.52 10.41 8.21
CA LYS A 6 -10.85 11.21 7.18
C LYS A 6 -9.35 11.21 7.43
N PHE A 7 -8.57 11.06 6.36
CA PHE A 7 -7.11 11.10 6.40
C PHE A 7 -6.60 12.22 5.48
N PRO A 8 -5.57 12.98 5.90
CA PRO A 8 -4.96 14.00 5.04
C PRO A 8 -4.22 13.35 3.87
N PHE A 9 -4.49 13.79 2.64
CA PHE A 9 -3.86 13.27 1.42
C PHE A 9 -3.33 14.43 0.55
N ILE A 10 -2.34 14.14 -0.30
CA ILE A 10 -1.77 15.07 -1.28
C ILE A 10 -2.43 14.79 -2.63
N GLU A 11 -3.02 15.84 -3.22
CA GLU A 11 -3.57 15.79 -4.56
C GLU A 11 -2.44 15.80 -5.61
N ARG A 12 -2.49 14.87 -6.58
CA ARG A 12 -1.55 14.82 -7.71
C ARG A 12 -2.34 14.75 -9.02
N SER A 13 -2.27 15.83 -9.81
CA SER A 13 -2.80 15.88 -11.18
C SER A 13 -1.73 15.44 -12.18
N ASN A 14 -2.05 14.42 -12.98
CA ASN A 14 -1.29 14.11 -14.19
C ASN A 14 -2.17 14.54 -15.37
N THR A 15 -1.88 15.69 -15.96
CA THR A 15 -2.46 16.30 -17.18
C THR A 15 -3.68 17.23 -17.00
N PRO A 16 -3.83 18.28 -17.85
CA PRO A 16 -4.84 19.33 -17.68
C PRO A 16 -6.27 18.96 -18.08
N ASP A 17 -6.49 17.83 -18.76
CA ASP A 17 -7.76 17.58 -19.49
C ASP A 17 -8.57 16.38 -18.97
N VAL A 18 -8.02 15.58 -18.03
CA VAL A 18 -8.77 14.53 -17.34
C VAL A 18 -8.35 14.50 -15.87
N SER A 19 -9.11 15.22 -15.05
CA SER A 19 -8.89 15.30 -13.60
C SER A 19 -9.38 14.03 -12.90
N SER A 20 -8.59 12.95 -12.97
CA SER A 20 -8.71 11.85 -12.01
C SER A 20 -7.85 12.19 -10.80
N THR A 21 -8.45 12.83 -9.79
CA THR A 21 -7.79 13.11 -8.51
C THR A 21 -7.51 11.79 -7.81
N MET A 22 -6.24 11.40 -7.74
CA MET A 22 -5.81 10.20 -7.02
C MET A 22 -5.46 10.55 -5.56
N PRO A 23 -6.11 9.94 -4.56
CA PRO A 23 -5.89 10.27 -3.15
C PRO A 23 -4.59 9.63 -2.63
N TYR A 24 -3.46 10.34 -2.69
CA TYR A 24 -2.18 9.83 -2.20
C TYR A 24 -1.94 10.20 -0.72
N LEU A 25 -1.64 9.21 0.11
CA LEU A 25 -1.28 9.39 1.52
C LEU A 25 0.24 9.27 1.72
N PRO A 26 0.88 10.14 2.52
CA PRO A 26 2.25 9.92 2.96
C PRO A 26 2.30 8.76 3.96
N LEU A 27 3.23 7.81 3.75
CA LEU A 27 3.48 6.66 4.62
C LEU A 27 4.98 6.50 4.92
N SER A 28 5.28 6.04 6.12
CA SER A 28 6.63 5.65 6.53
C SER A 28 6.73 4.13 6.58
N LEU A 29 7.52 3.53 5.68
CA LEU A 29 7.75 2.08 5.64
C LEU A 29 8.95 1.73 6.53
N THR A 30 8.73 1.05 7.64
CA THR A 30 9.78 0.74 8.62
C THR A 30 10.12 -0.75 8.70
N TYR A 31 11.41 -1.10 8.66
CA TYR A 31 11.91 -2.47 8.91
C TYR A 31 13.32 -2.45 9.50
N ASN A 32 13.57 -3.18 10.59
CA ASN A 32 14.89 -3.30 11.25
C ASN A 32 15.67 -1.97 11.36
N HIS A 33 15.05 -0.98 12.02
CA HIS A 33 15.61 0.37 12.23
C HIS A 33 15.86 1.20 10.96
N ARG A 34 15.36 0.75 9.80
CA ARG A 34 15.31 1.55 8.58
C ARG A 34 13.91 2.06 8.36
N SER A 35 13.81 3.27 7.83
CA SER A 35 12.56 3.83 7.36
C SER A 35 12.71 4.37 5.94
N LEU A 36 11.63 4.31 5.18
CA LEU A 36 11.50 4.91 3.86
C LEU A 36 10.17 5.65 3.76
N GLU A 37 10.23 6.96 3.52
CA GLU A 37 9.04 7.77 3.26
C GLU A 37 8.55 7.55 1.81
N VAL A 38 7.27 7.24 1.65
CA VAL A 38 6.64 6.97 0.36
C VAL A 38 5.27 7.64 0.27
N MET A 39 4.79 7.85 -0.96
CA MET A 39 3.40 8.20 -1.21
C MET A 39 2.67 6.94 -1.69
N ALA A 40 1.55 6.59 -1.03
CA ALA A 40 0.73 5.45 -1.39
C ALA A 40 -0.67 5.88 -1.82
N LEU A 41 -1.28 5.16 -2.76
CA LEU A 41 -2.65 5.40 -3.19
C LEU A 41 -3.62 4.87 -2.12
N LEU A 42 -4.57 5.71 -1.68
CA LEU A 42 -5.71 5.26 -0.89
C LEU A 42 -6.75 4.64 -1.83
N ASP A 43 -6.68 3.32 -2.02
CA ASP A 43 -7.56 2.58 -2.91
C ASP A 43 -8.58 1.76 -2.10
N THR A 44 -9.81 2.28 -1.97
CA THR A 44 -10.91 1.56 -1.30
C THR A 44 -11.41 0.35 -2.10
N GLY A 45 -11.01 0.20 -3.36
CA GLY A 45 -11.32 -0.96 -4.21
C GLY A 45 -10.32 -2.11 -4.05
N ALA A 46 -9.18 -1.89 -3.39
CA ALA A 46 -8.18 -2.93 -3.16
C ALA A 46 -8.43 -3.67 -1.83
N SER A 47 -8.51 -5.00 -1.89
CA SER A 47 -8.61 -5.85 -0.68
C SER A 47 -7.28 -6.03 0.04
N VAL A 48 -6.16 -5.70 -0.61
CA VAL A 48 -4.81 -5.89 -0.09
C VAL A 48 -3.92 -4.69 -0.38
N ASN A 49 -2.95 -4.44 0.49
CA ASN A 49 -1.91 -3.46 0.23
C ASN A 49 -0.91 -4.02 -0.79
N VAL A 50 -0.65 -3.27 -1.85
CA VAL A 50 0.34 -3.62 -2.86
C VAL A 50 1.56 -2.73 -2.70
N LEU A 51 2.73 -3.35 -2.50
CA LEU A 51 3.99 -2.64 -2.37
C LEU A 51 4.92 -3.02 -3.54
N PRO A 52 5.39 -2.05 -4.36
CA PRO A 52 6.39 -2.29 -5.38
C PRO A 52 7.64 -2.98 -4.83
N TYR A 53 8.14 -3.99 -5.56
CA TYR A 53 9.29 -4.79 -5.13
C TYR A 53 10.54 -3.95 -4.85
N GLU A 54 10.77 -2.87 -5.60
CA GLU A 54 11.93 -2.00 -5.38
C GLU A 54 11.86 -1.23 -4.04
N LEU A 55 10.66 -0.92 -3.54
CA LEU A 55 10.50 -0.33 -2.20
C LEU A 55 10.82 -1.36 -1.11
N VAL A 56 10.35 -2.61 -1.28
CA VAL A 56 10.70 -3.73 -0.40
C VAL A 56 12.22 -3.95 -0.37
N ARG A 57 12.86 -3.96 -1.54
CA ARG A 57 14.33 -4.09 -1.65
C ARG A 57 15.05 -2.99 -0.87
N THR A 58 14.58 -1.76 -0.99
CA THR A 58 15.20 -0.59 -0.35
C THR A 58 15.15 -0.68 1.17
N VAL A 59 14.00 -1.06 1.75
CA VAL A 59 13.84 -1.11 3.21
C VAL A 59 14.40 -2.40 3.83
N VAL A 60 14.16 -3.57 3.21
CA VAL A 60 14.54 -4.89 3.76
C VAL A 60 16.01 -5.25 3.49
N ARG A 61 16.58 -4.79 2.37
CA ARG A 61 17.85 -5.25 1.75
C ARG A 61 17.90 -6.76 1.51
N ASN A 62 18.03 -7.13 0.24
CA ASN A 62 18.03 -8.51 -0.24
C ASN A 62 16.78 -9.33 0.19
N PRO A 63 15.55 -8.85 -0.09
CA PRO A 63 14.37 -9.64 0.20
C PRO A 63 14.43 -10.94 -0.61
N PRO A 64 14.24 -12.14 0.01
CA PRO A 64 14.15 -13.38 -0.74
C PRO A 64 13.12 -13.25 -1.87
N LEU A 65 13.43 -13.79 -3.05
CA LEU A 65 12.55 -13.76 -4.22
C LEU A 65 11.18 -14.40 -3.96
N SER A 66 11.03 -15.18 -2.87
CA SER A 66 9.74 -15.69 -2.42
C SER A 66 8.86 -14.65 -1.71
N LEU A 67 9.41 -13.58 -1.13
CA LEU A 67 8.60 -12.58 -0.38
C LEU A 67 7.63 -11.78 -1.26
N SER A 68 7.88 -11.68 -2.58
CA SER A 68 6.91 -11.15 -3.54
C SER A 68 5.68 -12.06 -3.68
N LEU A 69 5.86 -13.37 -3.51
CA LEU A 69 4.79 -14.37 -3.54
C LEU A 69 4.10 -14.51 -2.17
N TRP A 70 4.84 -14.38 -1.07
CA TRP A 70 4.28 -14.50 0.28
C TRP A 70 3.36 -13.32 0.66
N TRP A 71 3.60 -12.11 0.14
CA TRP A 71 2.64 -10.99 0.30
C TRP A 71 1.33 -11.20 -0.46
N VAL A 72 1.39 -11.76 -1.68
CA VAL A 72 0.19 -12.19 -2.41
C VAL A 72 -0.57 -13.29 -1.64
N MET A 73 0.17 -14.24 -1.04
CA MET A 73 -0.42 -15.35 -0.30
C MET A 73 -0.98 -14.97 1.09
N VAL A 74 -0.41 -13.97 1.79
CA VAL A 74 -1.00 -13.43 3.03
C VAL A 74 -2.36 -12.77 2.74
N GLY A 75 -2.51 -12.13 1.58
CA GLY A 75 -3.82 -11.69 1.07
C GLY A 75 -4.79 -12.84 0.80
N TYR A 76 -4.29 -13.96 0.27
CA TYR A 76 -5.10 -15.16 0.03
C TYR A 76 -5.54 -15.85 1.33
N ALA A 77 -4.65 -15.93 2.33
CA ALA A 77 -4.95 -16.53 3.63
C ALA A 77 -5.97 -15.72 4.46
N ALA A 78 -6.07 -14.40 4.23
CA ALA A 78 -7.10 -13.56 4.82
C ALA A 78 -8.49 -13.76 4.20
N LEU A 79 -8.58 -14.33 2.99
CA LEU A 79 -9.84 -14.66 2.29
C LEU A 79 -10.30 -16.11 2.50
N THR A 80 -9.48 -16.97 3.09
CA THR A 80 -9.82 -18.40 3.31
C THR A 80 -10.13 -18.75 4.77
N HIS A 81 -10.32 -17.77 5.65
CA HIS A 81 -10.91 -18.01 6.97
C HIS A 81 -12.37 -17.53 6.96
N PRO A 82 -13.35 -18.39 6.61
CA PRO A 82 -14.71 -18.16 7.06
C PRO A 82 -14.66 -18.18 8.59
N THR A 83 -15.09 -17.07 9.21
CA THR A 83 -15.47 -17.08 10.62
C THR A 83 -16.48 -18.21 10.82
N ASN A 84 -16.20 -19.09 11.78
CA ASN A 84 -17.10 -20.14 12.25
C ASN A 84 -18.49 -19.58 12.54
#